data_AF-A0A1Y3N4N7-F1
#
_entry.id   AF-A0A1Y3N4N7-F1
#
_cell.length_a   1.000
_cell.length_b   1.000
_cell.length_c   1.000
_cell.angle_alpha   90.00
_cell.angle_beta   90.00
_cell.angle_gamma   90.00
#
_symmetry.space_group_name_H-M   'P 1'
#
loop_
_entity.id
_entity.type
_entity.pdbx_description
1 polymer ?
#
loop_
_entity_poly.entity_id
_entity_poly.type
_entity_poly.pdbx_seq_one_letter_code
_entity_poly.pdbx_strand_id
1 'polypeptide(L)'
;KIREVYERAVGQTPPVNEKRLWRRYIYLWIFYAIWEEQEAKDIERAEQIYEKCLSIIPHKTFTFAKIWLLYAKFLIRRFEVGKMRKLLGRAIGLCPKEKLFKGYIEIELKLREFDNVRKLYQKYLEWNPGNCYAWIKYGELEIMLGDNELAEGIFEIAVNQPVLDMPEVLWKAYIDFEVNEREWDKARELYKRLLNRTDHVKVWISYANFEASIDDEDIDSVGNARKIFQQGYESLKKNNLKEERVVLLESWKEFETEKGDEEHLKKVEQMMPKIVKKRRRIEDET
;
A
#
# COMPACT_ATOMS: atom_id res chain seq x y z
N LYS A 1 45.91 -8.85 9.17
CA LYS A 1 45.16 -10.07 9.56
C LYS A 1 43.66 -10.01 9.23
N ILE A 2 42.80 -9.20 9.86
CA ILE A 2 41.34 -9.21 9.57
C ILE A 2 41.03 -8.77 8.13
N ARG A 3 41.69 -7.70 7.63
CA ARG A 3 41.62 -7.25 6.22
C ARG A 3 41.92 -8.37 5.22
N GLU A 4 43.06 -9.05 5.39
CA GLU A 4 43.46 -10.16 4.51
C GLU A 4 42.46 -11.31 4.52
N VAL A 5 41.79 -11.58 5.64
CA VAL A 5 40.75 -12.62 5.71
C VAL A 5 39.55 -12.22 4.86
N TYR A 6 39.10 -10.97 4.95
CA TYR A 6 38.04 -10.46 4.09
C TYR A 6 38.44 -10.44 2.62
N GLU A 7 39.65 -9.97 2.29
CA GLU A 7 40.15 -9.95 0.90
C GLU A 7 40.26 -11.37 0.31
N ARG A 8 40.70 -12.36 1.10
CA ARG A 8 40.70 -13.78 0.68
C ARG A 8 39.28 -14.31 0.48
N ALA A 9 38.36 -14.02 1.39
CA ALA A 9 36.97 -14.47 1.30
C ALA A 9 36.25 -13.85 0.09
N VAL A 10 36.55 -12.58 -0.18
CA VAL A 10 36.03 -11.83 -1.32
C VAL A 10 36.63 -12.30 -2.64
N GLY A 11 37.90 -12.70 -2.66
CA GLY A 11 38.55 -13.24 -3.86
C GLY A 11 37.92 -14.54 -4.38
N GLN A 12 37.23 -15.29 -3.52
CA GLN A 12 36.47 -16.49 -3.90
C GLN A 12 35.09 -16.11 -4.44
N THR A 13 35.05 -15.70 -5.70
CA THR A 13 33.79 -15.43 -6.39
C THR A 13 32.98 -16.72 -6.56
N PRO A 14 31.64 -16.71 -6.33
CA PRO A 14 30.81 -17.87 -6.55
C PRO A 14 30.85 -18.31 -8.02
N PRO A 15 31.16 -19.58 -8.33
CA PRO A 15 31.33 -20.04 -9.71
C PRO A 15 30.02 -20.12 -10.50
N VAL A 16 28.88 -20.17 -9.80
CA VAL A 16 27.55 -20.25 -10.41
C VAL A 16 26.79 -18.95 -10.17
N ASN A 17 26.17 -18.41 -11.23
CA ASN A 17 25.35 -17.20 -11.21
C ASN A 17 23.95 -17.42 -10.61
N GLU A 18 23.86 -18.20 -9.52
CA GLU A 18 22.63 -18.41 -8.78
C GLU A 18 22.49 -17.39 -7.65
N LYS A 19 21.37 -16.65 -7.65
CA LYS A 19 21.06 -15.62 -6.65
C LYS A 19 21.21 -16.11 -5.20
N ARG A 20 20.98 -17.40 -4.92
CA ARG A 20 21.07 -17.97 -3.56
C ARG A 20 22.50 -18.00 -3.03
N LEU A 21 23.47 -18.38 -3.86
CA LEU A 21 24.89 -18.44 -3.48
C LEU A 21 25.48 -17.03 -3.38
N TRP A 22 25.10 -16.15 -4.31
CA TRP A 22 25.50 -14.75 -4.31
C TRP A 22 24.97 -13.96 -3.10
N ARG A 23 23.86 -14.37 -2.46
CA ARG A 23 23.39 -13.76 -1.21
C ARG A 23 24.48 -13.80 -0.13
N ARG A 24 25.07 -14.97 0.12
CA ARG A 24 26.11 -15.14 1.17
C ARG A 24 27.34 -14.32 0.82
N TYR A 25 27.77 -14.38 -0.44
CA TYR A 25 28.90 -13.61 -0.94
C TYR A 25 28.70 -12.10 -0.75
N ILE A 26 27.52 -11.56 -1.04
CA ILE A 26 27.25 -10.13 -0.86
C ILE A 26 27.13 -9.74 0.62
N TYR A 27 26.65 -10.64 1.47
CA TYR A 27 26.72 -10.40 2.91
C TYR A 27 28.16 -10.26 3.39
N LEU A 28 29.10 -11.06 2.88
CA LEU A 28 30.52 -10.90 3.19
C LEU A 28 31.05 -9.52 2.77
N TRP A 29 30.69 -9.04 1.58
CA TRP A 29 31.04 -7.69 1.13
C TRP A 29 30.42 -6.58 2.01
N ILE A 30 29.16 -6.74 2.40
CA ILE A 30 28.48 -5.80 3.30
C ILE A 30 29.18 -5.76 4.66
N PHE A 31 29.51 -6.93 5.23
CA PHE A 31 30.23 -7.00 6.50
C PHE A 31 31.63 -6.42 6.38
N TYR A 32 32.32 -6.65 5.25
CA TYR A 32 33.63 -6.06 5.03
C TYR A 32 33.57 -4.53 4.97
N ALA A 33 32.59 -3.97 4.25
CA ALA A 33 32.40 -2.52 4.17
C ALA A 33 32.02 -1.90 5.53
N ILE A 34 31.14 -2.54 6.31
CA ILE A 34 30.77 -2.09 7.66
C ILE A 34 31.98 -2.17 8.60
N TRP A 35 32.78 -3.22 8.50
CA TRP A 35 33.97 -3.42 9.31
C TRP A 35 35.03 -2.34 9.02
N GLU A 36 35.29 -2.02 7.75
CA GLU A 36 36.22 -0.93 7.40
C GLU A 36 35.70 0.44 7.88
N GLU A 37 34.38 0.65 7.86
CA GLU A 37 33.77 1.89 8.33
C GLU A 37 33.84 2.03 9.86
N GLN A 38 33.46 0.99 10.61
CA GLN A 38 33.30 1.05 12.07
C GLN A 38 34.60 0.80 12.83
N GLU A 39 35.33 -0.26 12.48
CA GLU A 39 36.52 -0.68 13.21
C GLU A 39 37.79 -0.03 12.64
N ALA A 40 37.94 -0.06 11.32
CA ALA A 40 39.15 0.46 10.69
C ALA A 40 39.13 1.98 10.45
N LYS A 41 37.94 2.61 10.50
CA LYS A 41 37.68 4.04 10.26
C LYS A 41 38.24 4.57 8.93
N ASP A 42 38.43 3.68 7.95
CA ASP A 42 38.98 4.01 6.63
C ASP A 42 37.82 4.21 5.64
N ILE A 43 37.38 5.46 5.53
CA ILE A 43 36.19 5.85 4.78
C ILE A 43 36.43 5.72 3.26
N GLU A 44 37.64 6.05 2.78
CA GLU A 44 37.96 5.96 1.35
C GLU A 44 37.99 4.52 0.89
N ARG A 45 38.57 3.62 1.69
CA ARG A 45 38.60 2.19 1.38
C ARG A 45 37.21 1.57 1.42
N ALA A 46 36.35 1.99 2.34
CA ALA A 46 34.95 1.57 2.37
C ALA A 46 34.21 1.93 1.07
N GLU A 47 34.43 3.12 0.51
CA GLU A 47 33.88 3.52 -0.80
C GLU A 47 34.38 2.61 -1.92
N GLN A 48 35.68 2.35 -1.99
CA GLN A 48 36.28 1.45 -2.99
C GLN A 48 35.73 0.02 -2.88
N ILE A 49 35.44 -0.47 -1.67
CA ILE A 49 34.85 -1.79 -1.44
C ILE A 49 33.43 -1.86 -1.97
N TYR A 50 32.62 -0.82 -1.73
CA TYR A 50 31.27 -0.74 -2.30
C TYR A 50 31.33 -0.70 -3.83
N GLU A 51 32.20 0.11 -4.43
CA GLU A 51 32.36 0.19 -5.89
C GLU A 51 32.82 -1.14 -6.50
N LYS A 52 33.82 -1.79 -5.89
CA LYS A 52 34.29 -3.12 -6.31
C LYS A 52 33.17 -4.15 -6.24
N CYS A 53 32.43 -4.20 -5.14
CA CYS A 53 31.30 -5.11 -5.01
C CYS A 53 30.25 -4.86 -6.10
N LEU A 54 29.91 -3.61 -6.38
CA LEU A 54 28.99 -3.25 -7.45
C LEU A 54 29.53 -3.61 -8.84
N SER A 55 30.84 -3.54 -9.09
CA SER A 55 31.41 -3.95 -10.38
C SER A 55 31.36 -5.46 -10.60
N ILE A 56 31.47 -6.26 -9.54
CA ILE A 56 31.52 -7.72 -9.59
C ILE A 56 30.11 -8.32 -9.76
N ILE A 57 29.09 -7.66 -9.21
CA ILE A 57 27.71 -8.15 -9.31
C ILE A 57 27.24 -8.10 -10.78
N PRO A 58 26.81 -9.23 -11.36
CA PRO A 58 26.21 -9.26 -12.69
C PRO A 58 24.80 -8.67 -12.64
N HIS A 59 24.68 -7.35 -12.77
CA HIS A 59 23.39 -6.66 -12.64
C HIS A 59 22.36 -7.04 -13.71
N LYS A 60 22.82 -7.63 -14.83
CA LYS A 60 21.95 -8.14 -15.91
C LYS A 60 21.15 -9.38 -15.52
N THR A 61 21.66 -10.22 -14.62
CA THR A 61 20.99 -11.48 -14.21
C THR A 61 20.29 -11.33 -12.86
N PHE A 62 20.92 -10.66 -11.90
CA PHE A 62 20.30 -10.38 -10.61
C PHE A 62 20.93 -9.16 -9.95
N THR A 63 20.13 -8.43 -9.18
CA THR A 63 20.61 -7.31 -8.36
C THR A 63 20.17 -7.45 -6.92
N PHE A 64 20.93 -6.79 -6.03
CA PHE A 64 20.66 -6.76 -4.61
C PHE A 64 20.34 -5.34 -4.18
N ALA A 65 19.06 -5.02 -3.97
CA ALA A 65 18.68 -3.68 -3.53
C ALA A 65 19.37 -3.26 -2.23
N LYS A 66 19.67 -4.22 -1.35
CA LYS A 66 20.31 -3.98 -0.06
C LYS A 66 21.69 -3.32 -0.16
N ILE A 67 22.53 -3.72 -1.12
CA ILE A 67 23.88 -3.13 -1.23
C ILE A 67 23.83 -1.68 -1.72
N TRP A 68 22.98 -1.40 -2.71
CA TRP A 68 22.76 -0.04 -3.21
C TRP A 68 22.25 0.90 -2.12
N LEU A 69 21.26 0.45 -1.33
CA LEU A 69 20.73 1.25 -0.22
C LEU A 69 21.75 1.44 0.91
N LEU A 70 22.58 0.43 1.20
CA LEU A 70 23.64 0.57 2.21
C LEU A 70 24.72 1.55 1.75
N TYR A 71 25.13 1.48 0.48
CA TYR A 71 26.09 2.42 -0.07
C TYR A 71 25.53 3.85 -0.12
N ALA A 72 24.25 4.02 -0.46
CA ALA A 72 23.58 5.32 -0.35
C ALA A 72 23.57 5.86 1.08
N LYS A 73 23.24 5.02 2.07
CA LYS A 73 23.30 5.40 3.51
C LYS A 73 24.71 5.78 3.96
N PHE A 74 25.73 5.10 3.44
CA PHE A 74 27.13 5.45 3.67
C PHE A 74 27.48 6.83 3.09
N LEU A 75 27.06 7.12 1.85
CA LEU A 75 27.29 8.43 1.23
C LEU A 75 26.55 9.58 1.95
N ILE A 76 25.36 9.32 2.50
CA ILE A 76 24.64 10.29 3.34
C ILE A 76 25.42 10.62 4.61
N ARG A 77 26.04 9.62 5.27
CA ARG A 77 26.89 9.85 6.45
C ARG A 77 28.12 10.72 6.13
N ARG A 78 28.56 10.72 4.88
CA ARG A 78 29.63 11.59 4.36
C ARG A 78 29.13 12.95 3.85
N PHE A 79 27.83 13.21 3.94
CA PHE A 79 27.18 14.40 3.35
C PHE A 79 27.34 14.52 1.83
N GLU A 80 27.65 13.43 1.12
CA GLU A 80 27.82 13.41 -0.34
C GLU A 80 26.51 13.08 -1.06
N VAL A 81 25.52 13.97 -0.92
CA VAL A 81 24.18 13.79 -1.48
C VAL A 81 24.21 13.67 -3.02
N GLY A 82 25.07 14.45 -3.68
CA GLY A 82 25.19 14.42 -5.15
C GLY A 82 25.66 13.06 -5.69
N LYS A 83 26.64 12.43 -5.05
CA LYS A 83 27.09 11.07 -5.44
C LYS A 83 26.02 10.03 -5.14
N MET A 84 25.33 10.16 -4.00
CA MET A 84 24.22 9.28 -3.63
C MET A 84 23.09 9.30 -4.67
N ARG A 85 22.68 10.49 -5.15
CA ARG A 85 21.65 10.63 -6.19
C ARG A 85 22.07 9.97 -7.51
N LYS A 86 23.31 10.20 -7.95
CA LYS A 86 23.86 9.54 -9.15
C LYS A 86 23.89 8.02 -9.00
N LEU A 87 24.27 7.53 -7.82
CA LEU A 87 24.33 6.11 -7.51
C LEU A 87 22.94 5.46 -7.57
N LEU A 88 21.95 6.02 -6.87
CA LEU A 88 20.60 5.47 -6.84
C LEU A 88 19.88 5.64 -8.18
N GLY A 89 20.14 6.74 -8.90
CA GLY A 89 19.69 6.91 -10.29
C GLY A 89 20.26 5.82 -11.22
N ARG A 90 21.57 5.52 -11.11
CA ARG A 90 22.20 4.39 -11.83
C ARG A 90 21.59 3.05 -11.43
N ALA A 91 21.29 2.86 -10.14
CA ALA A 91 20.68 1.62 -9.64
C ALA A 91 19.29 1.40 -10.26
N ILE A 92 18.46 2.44 -10.33
CA ILE A 92 17.13 2.40 -10.96
C ILE A 92 17.24 2.15 -12.46
N GLY A 93 18.15 2.84 -13.15
CA GLY A 93 18.33 2.67 -14.61
C GLY A 93 18.88 1.30 -15.00
N LEU A 94 19.74 0.70 -14.19
CA LEU A 94 20.27 -0.64 -14.45
C LEU A 94 19.27 -1.75 -14.11
N CYS A 95 18.59 -1.64 -12.97
CA CYS A 95 17.63 -2.65 -12.53
C CYS A 95 16.56 -2.02 -11.62
N PRO A 96 15.41 -1.63 -12.17
CA PRO A 96 14.32 -1.10 -11.38
C PRO A 96 13.74 -2.20 -10.47
N LYS A 97 13.66 -1.89 -9.18
CA LYS A 97 13.03 -2.73 -8.15
C LYS A 97 12.28 -1.87 -7.17
N GLU A 98 11.11 -2.34 -6.74
CA GLU A 98 10.28 -1.65 -5.75
C GLU A 98 11.04 -1.27 -4.48
N LYS A 99 11.89 -2.16 -3.97
CA LYS A 99 12.70 -1.89 -2.78
C LYS A 99 13.70 -0.75 -2.98
N LEU A 100 14.22 -0.55 -4.19
CA LEU A 100 15.12 0.56 -4.50
C LEU A 100 14.35 1.87 -4.54
N PHE A 101 13.20 1.91 -5.19
CA PHE A 101 12.32 3.09 -5.20
C PHE A 101 11.91 3.48 -3.77
N LYS A 102 11.36 2.54 -2.99
CA LYS A 102 10.96 2.77 -1.59
C LYS A 102 12.13 3.29 -0.74
N GLY A 103 13.31 2.67 -0.86
CA GLY A 103 14.48 3.10 -0.10
C GLY A 103 15.06 4.45 -0.56
N TYR A 104 14.97 4.77 -1.85
CA TYR A 104 15.40 6.08 -2.36
C TYR A 104 14.44 7.19 -1.92
N ILE A 105 13.14 6.94 -2.02
CA ILE A 105 12.12 7.88 -1.54
C ILE A 105 12.27 8.14 -0.04
N GLU A 106 12.48 7.10 0.79
CA GLU A 106 12.70 7.27 2.24
C GLU A 106 13.93 8.14 2.54
N ILE A 107 14.99 8.03 1.71
CA ILE A 107 16.19 8.84 1.83
C ILE A 107 15.92 10.30 1.47
N GLU A 108 15.30 10.57 0.32
CA GLU A 108 15.01 11.96 -0.11
C GLU A 108 13.98 12.63 0.80
N LEU A 109 13.04 11.86 1.35
CA LEU A 109 12.08 12.35 2.36
C LEU A 109 12.81 12.80 3.64
N LYS A 110 13.82 12.05 4.09
CA LYS A 110 14.68 12.45 5.23
C LYS A 110 15.49 13.71 4.93
N LEU A 111 15.85 13.93 3.66
CA LEU A 111 16.54 15.13 3.20
C LEU A 111 15.58 16.31 2.94
N ARG A 112 14.25 16.10 3.05
CA ARG A 112 13.18 17.08 2.79
C ARG A 112 13.16 17.64 1.35
N GLU A 113 13.58 16.82 0.41
CA GLU A 113 13.69 17.19 -1.01
C GLU A 113 12.46 16.69 -1.80
N PHE A 114 11.32 17.31 -1.52
CA PHE A 114 10.01 16.84 -1.99
C PHE A 114 9.86 16.84 -3.52
N ASP A 115 10.45 17.81 -4.22
CA ASP A 115 10.42 17.85 -5.70
C ASP A 115 11.10 16.64 -6.33
N ASN A 116 12.17 16.14 -5.70
CA ASN A 116 12.84 14.93 -6.16
C ASN A 116 12.00 13.70 -5.83
N VAL A 117 11.32 13.69 -4.68
CA VAL A 117 10.39 12.62 -4.31
C VAL A 117 9.24 12.52 -5.32
N ARG A 118 8.66 13.64 -5.76
CA ARG A 118 7.64 13.68 -6.82
C ARG A 118 8.13 13.05 -8.12
N LYS A 119 9.30 13.48 -8.61
CA LYS A 119 9.93 12.90 -9.81
C LYS A 119 10.21 11.41 -9.67
N LEU A 120 10.55 10.95 -8.45
CA LEU A 120 10.79 9.54 -8.18
C LEU A 120 9.50 8.72 -8.17
N TYR A 121 8.42 9.24 -7.60
CA TYR A 121 7.10 8.60 -7.68
C TYR A 121 6.59 8.53 -9.11
N GLN A 122 6.72 9.60 -9.90
CA GLN A 122 6.37 9.59 -11.32
C GLN A 122 7.11 8.48 -12.08
N LYS A 123 8.44 8.40 -11.93
CA LYS A 123 9.23 7.30 -12.53
C LYS A 123 8.87 5.92 -11.99
N TYR A 124 8.49 5.83 -10.73
CA TYR A 124 8.10 4.57 -10.11
C TYR A 124 6.78 4.06 -10.70
N LEU A 125 5.83 4.98 -10.92
CA LEU A 125 4.53 4.72 -11.52
C LEU A 125 4.63 4.47 -13.04
N GLU A 126 5.53 5.15 -13.75
CA GLU A 126 5.85 4.82 -15.15
C GLU A 126 6.37 3.38 -15.29
N TRP A 127 7.19 2.93 -14.34
CA TRP A 127 7.74 1.57 -14.36
C TRP A 127 6.71 0.50 -13.95
N ASN A 128 5.90 0.76 -12.93
CA ASN A 128 4.85 -0.15 -12.50
C ASN A 128 3.55 0.61 -12.15
N PRO A 129 2.71 0.89 -13.17
CA PRO A 129 1.43 1.57 -12.98
C PRO A 129 0.45 0.79 -12.11
N GLY A 130 0.61 -0.54 -12.01
CA GLY A 130 -0.32 -1.39 -11.26
C GLY A 130 -0.09 -1.43 -9.76
N ASN A 131 1.00 -0.82 -9.26
CA ASN A 131 1.31 -0.85 -7.85
C ASN A 131 0.44 0.15 -7.06
N CYS A 132 -0.67 -0.33 -6.50
CA CYS A 132 -1.57 0.48 -5.67
C CYS A 132 -0.88 1.12 -4.46
N TYR A 133 0.10 0.45 -3.87
CA TYR A 133 0.84 1.01 -2.72
C TYR A 133 1.65 2.24 -3.12
N ALA A 134 2.18 2.28 -4.35
CA ALA A 134 2.90 3.43 -4.87
C ALA A 134 1.98 4.66 -5.00
N TRP A 135 0.78 4.46 -5.55
CA TRP A 135 -0.24 5.50 -5.67
C TRP A 135 -0.67 6.05 -4.32
N ILE A 136 -0.99 5.17 -3.36
CA ILE A 136 -1.39 5.58 -2.01
C ILE A 136 -0.28 6.37 -1.33
N LYS A 137 0.97 5.90 -1.39
CA LYS A 137 2.09 6.62 -0.78
C LYS A 137 2.42 7.94 -1.48
N TYR A 138 2.10 8.06 -2.77
CA TYR A 138 2.25 9.31 -3.48
C TYR A 138 1.17 10.32 -3.06
N GLY A 139 -0.09 9.88 -2.98
CA GLY A 139 -1.19 10.70 -2.45
C GLY A 139 -0.96 11.14 -1.00
N GLU A 140 -0.58 10.22 -0.10
CA GLU A 140 -0.24 10.54 1.29
C GLU A 140 0.86 11.60 1.41
N LEU A 141 1.84 11.59 0.50
CA LEU A 141 2.92 12.59 0.49
C LEU A 141 2.38 13.97 0.12
N GLU A 142 1.55 14.09 -0.91
CA GLU A 142 0.98 15.38 -1.32
C GLU A 142 0.01 15.93 -0.27
N ILE A 143 -0.76 15.06 0.40
CA ILE A 143 -1.58 15.42 1.56
C ILE A 143 -0.71 16.00 2.69
N MET A 144 0.43 15.36 3.00
CA MET A 144 1.37 15.88 3.99
C MET A 144 1.98 17.24 3.60
N LEU A 145 2.02 17.55 2.30
CA LEU A 145 2.51 18.83 1.78
C LEU A 145 1.40 19.89 1.69
N GLY A 146 0.12 19.49 1.80
CA GLY A 146 -1.05 20.37 1.70
C GLY A 146 -1.55 20.61 0.28
N ASP A 147 -1.03 19.87 -0.71
CA ASP A 147 -1.41 20.02 -2.12
C ASP A 147 -2.58 19.07 -2.46
N ASN A 148 -3.76 19.38 -1.96
CA ASN A 148 -4.95 18.51 -2.05
C ASN A 148 -5.43 18.30 -3.50
N GLU A 149 -5.35 19.33 -4.34
CA GLU A 149 -5.71 19.23 -5.77
C GLU A 149 -4.81 18.21 -6.52
N LEU A 150 -3.52 18.18 -6.18
CA LEU A 150 -2.60 17.21 -6.76
C LEU A 150 -2.88 15.80 -6.25
N ALA A 151 -3.18 15.66 -4.95
CA ALA A 151 -3.57 14.39 -4.37
C ALA A 151 -4.82 13.82 -5.08
N GLU A 152 -5.86 14.64 -5.29
CA GLU A 152 -7.06 14.29 -6.05
C GLU A 152 -6.72 13.81 -7.46
N GLY A 153 -5.92 14.59 -8.20
CA GLY A 153 -5.49 14.24 -9.55
C GLY A 153 -4.74 12.91 -9.61
N ILE A 154 -3.88 12.63 -8.62
CA ILE A 154 -3.14 11.37 -8.51
C ILE A 154 -4.10 10.20 -8.27
N PHE A 155 -5.06 10.34 -7.36
CA PHE A 155 -6.04 9.29 -7.07
C PHE A 155 -6.97 9.01 -8.26
N GLU A 156 -7.42 10.04 -8.97
CA GLU A 156 -8.21 9.86 -10.20
C GLU A 156 -7.43 9.14 -11.30
N ILE A 157 -6.16 9.52 -11.52
CA ILE A 157 -5.30 8.80 -12.47
C ILE A 157 -5.15 7.34 -12.05
N ALA A 158 -4.98 7.08 -10.76
CA ALA A 158 -4.82 5.74 -10.23
C ALA A 158 -6.08 4.87 -10.44
N VAL A 159 -7.27 5.42 -10.19
CA VAL A 159 -8.58 4.72 -10.35
C VAL A 159 -8.91 4.41 -11.82
N ASN A 160 -8.45 5.25 -12.73
CA ASN A 160 -8.61 5.06 -14.17
C ASN A 160 -7.61 4.07 -14.77
N GLN A 161 -6.62 3.58 -14.02
CA GLN A 161 -5.71 2.56 -14.52
C GLN A 161 -6.42 1.22 -14.75
N PRO A 162 -6.18 0.56 -15.90
CA PRO A 162 -6.86 -0.70 -16.27
C PRO A 162 -6.30 -1.94 -15.55
N VAL A 163 -5.05 -1.88 -15.05
CA VAL A 163 -4.39 -2.99 -14.36
C VAL A 163 -3.95 -2.51 -12.99
N LEU A 164 -4.71 -2.85 -11.97
CA LEU A 164 -4.43 -2.55 -10.57
C LEU A 164 -4.33 -3.86 -9.80
N ASP A 165 -3.30 -4.00 -8.97
CA ASP A 165 -3.03 -5.23 -8.21
C ASP A 165 -4.09 -5.44 -7.11
N MET A 166 -4.35 -4.40 -6.32
CA MET A 166 -5.37 -4.39 -5.25
C MET A 166 -6.20 -3.10 -5.32
N PRO A 167 -7.22 -3.04 -6.20
CA PRO A 167 -8.04 -1.86 -6.38
C PRO A 167 -8.75 -1.43 -5.09
N GLU A 168 -9.24 -2.39 -4.29
CA GLU A 168 -10.03 -2.13 -3.08
C GLU A 168 -9.30 -1.23 -2.07
N VAL A 169 -8.00 -1.46 -1.87
CA VAL A 169 -7.18 -0.69 -0.92
C VAL A 169 -7.00 0.74 -1.41
N LEU A 170 -6.84 0.93 -2.73
CA LEU A 170 -6.74 2.25 -3.35
C LEU A 170 -8.04 3.02 -3.22
N TRP A 171 -9.18 2.39 -3.52
CA TRP A 171 -10.51 3.01 -3.38
C TRP A 171 -10.79 3.41 -1.93
N LYS A 172 -10.47 2.54 -0.97
CA LYS A 172 -10.60 2.88 0.45
C LYS A 172 -9.74 4.09 0.82
N ALA A 173 -8.47 4.11 0.40
CA ALA A 173 -7.58 5.23 0.67
C ALA A 173 -8.07 6.54 0.04
N TYR A 174 -8.66 6.48 -1.16
CA TYR A 174 -9.20 7.65 -1.83
C TYR A 174 -10.46 8.18 -1.12
N ILE A 175 -11.36 7.29 -0.70
CA ILE A 175 -12.54 7.66 0.09
C ILE A 175 -12.12 8.25 1.44
N ASP A 176 -11.21 7.60 2.16
CA ASP A 176 -10.68 8.08 3.44
C ASP A 176 -10.06 9.49 3.29
N PHE A 177 -9.46 9.80 2.13
CA PHE A 177 -8.94 11.12 1.83
C PHE A 177 -10.05 12.17 1.66
N GLU A 178 -11.05 11.92 0.80
CA GLU A 178 -12.17 12.86 0.59
C GLU A 178 -12.99 13.11 1.88
N VAL A 179 -13.13 12.07 2.72
CA VAL A 179 -13.74 12.16 4.06
C VAL A 179 -12.97 13.13 4.96
N ASN A 180 -11.63 13.11 4.92
CA ASN A 180 -10.80 13.99 5.74
C ASN A 180 -10.87 15.45 5.26
N GLU A 181 -11.00 15.66 3.95
CA GLU A 181 -11.18 16.99 3.34
C GLU A 181 -12.60 17.55 3.53
N ARG A 182 -13.54 16.73 4.04
CA ARG A 182 -14.97 17.07 4.25
C ARG A 182 -15.73 17.36 2.95
N GLU A 183 -15.25 16.83 1.83
CA GLU A 183 -15.93 16.90 0.54
C GLU A 183 -16.93 15.73 0.41
N TRP A 184 -18.03 15.82 1.17
CA TRP A 184 -19.02 14.74 1.30
C TRP A 184 -19.64 14.32 -0.04
N ASP A 185 -19.88 15.27 -0.93
CA ASP A 185 -20.50 15.00 -2.23
C ASP A 185 -19.58 14.22 -3.16
N LYS A 186 -18.28 14.53 -3.18
CA LYS A 186 -17.28 13.76 -3.93
C LYS A 186 -17.17 12.34 -3.38
N ALA A 187 -17.10 12.18 -2.06
CA ALA A 187 -17.08 10.87 -1.42
C ALA A 187 -18.31 10.01 -1.80
N ARG A 188 -19.52 10.60 -1.85
CA ARG A 188 -20.73 9.93 -2.34
C ARG A 188 -20.62 9.48 -3.78
N GLU A 189 -20.09 10.31 -4.66
CA GLU A 189 -19.85 9.93 -6.05
C GLU A 189 -18.86 8.77 -6.17
N LEU A 190 -17.78 8.78 -5.38
CA LEU A 190 -16.81 7.68 -5.35
C LEU A 190 -17.44 6.37 -4.89
N TYR A 191 -18.26 6.39 -3.83
CA TYR A 191 -19.01 5.20 -3.41
C TYR A 191 -19.93 4.67 -4.51
N LYS A 192 -20.67 5.54 -5.21
CA LYS A 192 -21.51 5.13 -6.34
C LYS A 192 -20.69 4.53 -7.48
N ARG A 193 -19.54 5.12 -7.83
CA ARG A 193 -18.62 4.57 -8.86
C ARG A 193 -18.05 3.23 -8.45
N LEU A 194 -17.69 3.07 -7.17
CA LEU A 194 -17.19 1.81 -6.62
C LEU A 194 -18.26 0.73 -6.67
N LEU A 195 -19.49 1.02 -6.23
CA LEU A 195 -20.62 0.09 -6.28
C LEU A 195 -20.98 -0.33 -7.71
N ASN A 196 -20.88 0.58 -8.68
CA ASN A 196 -21.08 0.25 -10.10
C ASN A 196 -20.01 -0.72 -10.64
N ARG A 197 -18.80 -0.72 -10.07
CA ARG A 197 -17.73 -1.67 -10.45
C ARG A 197 -17.79 -2.96 -9.64
N THR A 198 -18.02 -2.86 -8.34
CA THR A 198 -17.99 -3.95 -7.38
C THR A 198 -19.20 -3.89 -6.45
N ASP A 199 -20.14 -4.80 -6.66
CA ASP A 199 -21.39 -4.90 -5.89
C ASP A 199 -21.17 -5.70 -4.58
N HIS A 200 -20.14 -5.33 -3.80
CA HIS A 200 -19.74 -6.03 -2.58
C HIS A 200 -20.41 -5.46 -1.33
N VAL A 201 -20.86 -6.33 -0.41
CA VAL A 201 -21.50 -5.95 0.86
C VAL A 201 -20.68 -4.97 1.68
N LYS A 202 -19.36 -5.20 1.79
CA LYS A 202 -18.49 -4.35 2.61
C LYS A 202 -18.52 -2.90 2.15
N VAL A 203 -18.67 -2.66 0.84
CA VAL A 203 -18.78 -1.30 0.28
C VAL A 203 -20.09 -0.65 0.69
N TRP A 204 -21.21 -1.39 0.63
CA TRP A 204 -22.52 -0.91 1.11
C TRP A 204 -22.49 -0.56 2.60
N ILE A 205 -21.88 -1.41 3.43
CA ILE A 205 -21.73 -1.16 4.88
C ILE A 205 -20.86 0.07 5.11
N SER A 206 -19.71 0.19 4.44
CA SER A 206 -18.85 1.37 4.58
C SER A 206 -19.53 2.65 4.11
N TYR A 207 -20.36 2.58 3.06
CA TYR A 207 -21.07 3.74 2.55
C TYR A 207 -22.15 4.21 3.52
N ALA A 208 -22.90 3.28 4.11
CA ALA A 208 -23.91 3.60 5.10
C ALA A 208 -23.29 4.14 6.41
N ASN A 209 -22.19 3.54 6.88
CA ASN A 209 -21.45 4.04 8.05
C ASN A 209 -20.82 5.41 7.79
N PHE A 210 -20.38 5.67 6.56
CA PHE A 210 -19.89 6.98 6.14
C PHE A 210 -21.00 8.04 6.25
N GLU A 211 -22.17 7.82 5.64
CA GLU A 211 -23.28 8.79 5.78
C GLU A 211 -23.67 8.98 7.25
N ALA A 212 -23.71 7.91 8.02
CA ALA A 212 -23.98 7.93 9.45
C ALA A 212 -22.95 8.75 10.26
N SER A 213 -21.70 8.84 9.80
CA SER A 213 -20.62 9.57 10.47
C SER A 213 -20.62 11.06 10.19
N ILE A 214 -21.38 11.52 9.18
CA ILE A 214 -21.54 12.93 8.86
C ILE A 214 -22.39 13.58 9.96
N ASP A 215 -21.74 14.40 10.78
CA ASP A 215 -22.37 15.18 11.86
C ASP A 215 -22.58 16.61 11.37
N ASP A 216 -23.48 16.77 10.39
CA ASP A 216 -23.87 18.06 9.84
C ASP A 216 -25.37 18.26 10.07
N GLU A 217 -25.74 19.34 10.77
CA GLU A 217 -27.13 19.62 11.19
C GLU A 217 -28.07 19.79 9.99
N ASP A 218 -27.55 20.16 8.82
CA ASP A 218 -28.32 20.37 7.59
C ASP A 218 -28.55 19.07 6.80
N ILE A 219 -27.92 17.95 7.17
CA ILE A 219 -28.00 16.68 6.45
C ILE A 219 -28.74 15.63 7.30
N ASP A 220 -29.81 15.06 6.74
CA ASP A 220 -30.47 13.86 7.30
C ASP A 220 -29.57 12.62 7.13
N SER A 221 -28.50 12.57 7.93
CA SER A 221 -27.50 11.52 7.96
C SER A 221 -28.13 10.14 8.19
N VAL A 222 -29.06 10.06 9.15
CA VAL A 222 -29.73 8.81 9.52
C VAL A 222 -30.67 8.34 8.41
N GLY A 223 -31.46 9.24 7.82
CA GLY A 223 -32.33 8.91 6.69
C GLY A 223 -31.56 8.50 5.44
N ASN A 224 -30.42 9.12 5.16
CA ASN A 224 -29.56 8.75 4.03
C ASN A 224 -28.88 7.39 4.24
N ALA A 225 -28.34 7.12 5.43
CA ALA A 225 -27.79 5.81 5.77
C ALA A 225 -28.84 4.69 5.61
N ARG A 226 -30.08 4.93 6.08
CA ARG A 226 -31.22 3.99 5.90
C ARG A 226 -31.52 3.72 4.43
N LYS A 227 -31.56 4.75 3.58
CA LYS A 227 -31.77 4.60 2.13
C LYS A 227 -30.69 3.73 1.50
N ILE A 228 -29.42 3.91 1.90
CA ILE A 228 -28.29 3.12 1.39
C ILE A 228 -28.40 1.67 1.83
N PHE A 229 -28.72 1.39 3.09
CA PHE A 229 -28.94 0.01 3.56
C PHE A 229 -30.08 -0.67 2.79
N GLN A 230 -31.17 0.05 2.51
CA GLN A 230 -32.26 -0.47 1.71
C GLN A 230 -31.84 -0.76 0.26
N GLN A 231 -31.11 0.16 -0.38
CA GLN A 231 -30.58 -0.04 -1.73
C GLN A 231 -29.62 -1.23 -1.80
N GLY A 232 -28.72 -1.37 -0.82
CA GLY A 232 -27.82 -2.51 -0.69
C GLY A 232 -28.58 -3.82 -0.51
N TYR A 233 -29.64 -3.83 0.30
CA TYR A 233 -30.49 -5.00 0.50
C TYR A 233 -31.19 -5.42 -0.80
N GLU A 234 -31.73 -4.46 -1.56
CA GLU A 234 -32.38 -4.71 -2.85
C GLU A 234 -31.40 -5.23 -3.91
N SER A 235 -30.19 -4.66 -4.00
CA SER A 235 -29.13 -5.12 -4.91
C SER A 235 -28.70 -6.56 -4.59
N LEU A 236 -28.39 -6.86 -3.32
CA LEU A 236 -27.98 -8.19 -2.88
C LEU A 236 -29.10 -9.23 -3.04
N LYS A 237 -30.37 -8.82 -2.85
CA LYS A 237 -31.53 -9.67 -3.10
C LYS A 237 -31.66 -10.01 -4.58
N LYS A 238 -31.42 -9.05 -5.48
CA LYS A 238 -31.42 -9.28 -6.93
C LYS A 238 -30.30 -10.22 -7.36
N ASN A 239 -29.13 -10.11 -6.74
CA ASN A 239 -27.95 -10.94 -7.02
C ASN A 239 -27.98 -12.31 -6.31
N ASN A 240 -29.03 -12.64 -5.53
CA ASN A 240 -29.20 -13.89 -4.78
C ASN A 240 -28.08 -14.19 -3.74
N LEU A 241 -27.39 -13.17 -3.24
CA LEU A 241 -26.27 -13.32 -2.29
C LEU A 241 -26.80 -13.39 -0.85
N LYS A 242 -27.19 -14.61 -0.41
CA LYS A 242 -27.90 -14.81 0.86
C LYS A 242 -27.05 -14.55 2.10
N GLU A 243 -25.80 -15.02 2.14
CA GLU A 243 -24.89 -14.87 3.29
C GLU A 243 -24.48 -13.41 3.49
N GLU A 244 -24.05 -12.80 2.40
CA GLU A 244 -23.76 -11.39 2.26
C GLU A 244 -24.91 -10.47 2.71
N ARG A 245 -26.15 -10.85 2.38
CA ARG A 245 -27.33 -10.14 2.87
C ARG A 245 -27.54 -10.26 4.38
N VAL A 246 -27.14 -11.37 5.01
CA VAL A 246 -27.21 -11.48 6.48
C VAL A 246 -26.23 -10.51 7.12
N VAL A 247 -25.01 -10.42 6.60
CA VAL A 247 -23.98 -9.49 7.11
C VAL A 247 -24.45 -8.04 7.00
N LEU A 248 -25.07 -7.65 5.88
CA LEU A 248 -25.65 -6.31 5.74
C LEU A 248 -26.77 -6.03 6.75
N LEU A 249 -27.63 -7.01 7.01
CA LEU A 249 -28.73 -6.87 7.99
C LEU A 249 -28.21 -6.81 9.43
N GLU A 250 -27.15 -7.55 9.76
CA GLU A 250 -26.48 -7.47 11.06
C GLU A 250 -25.92 -6.06 11.27
N SER A 251 -25.20 -5.50 10.30
CA SER A 251 -24.69 -4.12 10.42
C SER A 251 -25.81 -3.08 10.44
N TRP A 252 -26.91 -3.28 9.71
CA TRP A 252 -28.05 -2.36 9.73
C TRP A 252 -28.74 -2.40 11.11
N LYS A 253 -28.83 -3.58 11.73
CA LYS A 253 -29.33 -3.71 13.09
C LYS A 253 -28.45 -2.96 14.09
N GLU A 254 -27.13 -3.14 14.01
CA GLU A 254 -26.16 -2.42 14.86
C GLU A 254 -26.30 -0.90 14.70
N PHE A 255 -26.43 -0.42 13.46
CA PHE A 255 -26.68 1.00 13.18
C PHE A 255 -27.98 1.51 13.83
N GLU A 256 -29.10 0.80 13.68
CA GLU A 256 -30.38 1.21 14.28
C GLU A 256 -30.37 1.11 15.81
N THR A 257 -29.56 0.23 16.42
CA THR A 257 -29.38 0.22 17.88
C THR A 257 -28.63 1.44 18.40
N GLU A 258 -27.68 1.98 17.64
CA GLU A 258 -26.85 3.11 18.07
C GLU A 258 -27.50 4.46 17.78
N LYS A 259 -28.11 4.63 16.60
CA LYS A 259 -28.60 5.93 16.09
C LYS A 259 -30.06 5.92 15.67
N GLY A 260 -30.73 4.78 15.74
CA GLY A 260 -32.04 4.56 15.15
C GLY A 260 -33.24 4.72 16.09
N ASP A 261 -34.42 4.42 15.53
CA ASP A 261 -35.70 4.43 16.23
C ASP A 261 -36.18 3.00 16.49
N GLU A 262 -36.88 2.76 17.61
CA GLU A 262 -37.40 1.43 17.96
C GLU A 262 -38.30 0.82 16.86
N GLU A 263 -39.01 1.64 16.09
CA GLU A 263 -39.84 1.18 14.99
C GLU A 263 -39.02 0.63 13.81
N HIS A 264 -37.92 1.29 13.47
CA HIS A 264 -37.05 0.87 12.37
C HIS A 264 -36.23 -0.35 12.75
N LEU A 265 -35.78 -0.42 14.01
CA LEU A 265 -35.16 -1.62 14.57
C LEU A 265 -36.06 -2.85 14.44
N LYS A 266 -37.35 -2.74 14.83
CA LYS A 266 -38.32 -3.84 14.68
C LYS A 266 -38.51 -4.26 13.23
N LYS A 267 -38.49 -3.32 12.28
CA LYS A 267 -38.56 -3.64 10.84
C LYS A 267 -37.33 -4.43 10.38
N VAL A 268 -36.13 -4.02 10.77
CA VAL A 268 -34.88 -4.74 10.43
C VAL A 268 -34.86 -6.14 11.04
N GLU A 269 -35.30 -6.29 12.31
CA GLU A 269 -35.40 -7.60 12.96
C GLU A 269 -36.40 -8.55 12.26
N GLN A 270 -37.47 -8.03 11.68
CA GLN A 270 -38.41 -8.83 10.89
C GLN A 270 -37.81 -9.31 9.56
N MET A 271 -36.86 -8.56 8.98
CA MET A 271 -36.20 -8.91 7.72
C MET A 271 -35.08 -9.95 7.90
N MET A 272 -34.60 -10.16 9.13
CA MET A 272 -33.59 -11.17 9.45
C MET A 272 -34.09 -12.59 9.15
N PRO A 273 -33.26 -13.45 8.53
CA PRO A 273 -33.66 -14.83 8.29
C PRO A 273 -33.85 -15.56 9.63
N LYS A 274 -35.05 -16.11 9.84
CA LYS A 274 -35.31 -16.98 10.99
C LYS A 274 -34.46 -18.24 10.86
N ILE A 275 -33.60 -18.52 11.84
CA ILE A 275 -32.81 -19.75 11.89
C ILE A 275 -33.77 -20.93 12.12
N VAL A 276 -34.22 -21.55 11.03
CA VAL A 276 -35.00 -22.79 11.10
C VAL A 276 -34.02 -23.93 11.34
N LYS A 277 -33.88 -24.37 12.60
CA LYS A 277 -33.21 -25.65 12.91
C LYS A 277 -34.02 -26.77 12.27
N LYS A 278 -33.62 -27.25 11.08
CA LYS A 278 -34.15 -28.50 10.53
C LYS A 278 -33.78 -29.63 11.49
N ARG A 279 -34.73 -30.03 12.35
CA ARG A 279 -34.63 -31.30 13.07
C ARG A 279 -34.66 -32.40 12.01
N ARG A 280 -33.52 -33.07 11.76
CA ARG A 280 -33.52 -34.37 11.10
C ARG A 280 -34.37 -35.29 11.98
N ARG A 281 -35.53 -35.75 11.49
CA ARG A 281 -36.17 -36.93 12.06
C ARG A 281 -35.22 -38.08 11.74
N ILE A 282 -34.63 -38.65 12.78
CA ILE A 282 -34.04 -39.99 12.68
C ILE A 282 -35.27 -40.87 12.50
N GLU A 283 -35.43 -41.45 11.31
CA GLU A 283 -36.36 -42.56 11.13
C GLU A 283 -35.77 -43.72 11.94
N ASP A 284 -36.47 -44.11 13.01
CA ASP A 284 -36.14 -45.31 13.77
C ASP A 284 -36.34 -46.50 12.82
N GLU A 285 -35.24 -47.05 12.31
CA GLU A 285 -35.24 -48.34 11.64
C GLU A 285 -35.44 -49.44 12.70
N THR A 286 -36.67 -49.97 12.74
CA THR A 286 -37.11 -51.31 13.22
C THR A 286 -36.81 -51.74 14.65
#